data_AF-A0A8T5HPQ4-F1
#
_entry.id   AF-A0A8T5HPQ4-F1
#
_cell.length_a   1.000
_cell.length_b   1.000
_cell.length_c   1.000
_cell.angle_alpha   90.00
_cell.angle_beta   90.00
_cell.angle_gamma   90.00
#
_symmetry.space_group_name_H-M   'P 1'
#
loop_
_entity.id
_entity.type
_entity.pdbx_description
1 polymer ?
#
loop_
_entity_poly.entity_id
_entity_poly.type
_entity_poly.pdbx_seq_one_letter_code
_entity_poly.pdbx_strand_id
1 'polypeptide(L)'
;MKKRGWIRILEATIAVLIVSASMIVVYSQNPSSGQETEDVVYDLQREVLSDIGMDSDLRLAALRVEEETSDDYNYIVLNDFVREKISDAFGYLLRVCDLDDPDFCKMDTYFYKFTVDFDVFVEDVVVFSELGDGEGEEVYSPKKVRLFFWEGGFPEDYCMDECVEAGTVLDCSLDSLLVLERICGEFDSDECLEYSGVFVETEDCGEAGMVCDDGACVCLSSCSTSGFECGTQDICGGSVDCGSCGLGESCLEGTCVVDGCTETCSNSGFECGLQIICGGFEDCGSCIDGTCDAGVCVDTSWSELVCVEEVSVTGPMCGVGGNGMSHHCINVLGHDGYNYLGDSDYISFPGVPCDSLYYDCWEYQNEHEISCSLNPACPSGYVQLSKEDCVVGPVLEASYSNLHYESSSSRWYYDLVISESGGVGVTLSHRQRCWLYVDGCESIVYDPVAKFGTDQITANGQVSVDDRWFWTSRHPQQMIETWYGEDENGNAVEVSYSIDTD
;
A
#
# COMPACT_ATOMS: atom_id res chain seq x y z
N MET A 1 -59.49 -61.37 39.18
CA MET A 1 -58.05 -61.60 38.90
C MET A 1 -57.79 -61.52 37.39
N LYS A 2 -57.33 -60.38 36.86
CA LYS A 2 -56.88 -60.24 35.45
C LYS A 2 -55.58 -59.41 35.32
N LYS A 3 -54.80 -59.30 36.41
CA LYS A 3 -53.54 -58.51 36.41
C LYS A 3 -52.33 -59.28 35.84
N ARG A 4 -52.37 -60.61 35.81
CA ARG A 4 -51.26 -61.43 35.29
C ARG A 4 -51.14 -61.44 33.76
N GLY A 5 -52.23 -61.15 33.04
CA GLY A 5 -52.20 -61.05 31.57
C GLY A 5 -51.48 -59.80 31.07
N TRP A 6 -51.68 -58.68 31.77
CA TRP A 6 -51.09 -57.38 31.40
C TRP A 6 -49.57 -57.35 31.50
N ILE A 7 -48.99 -58.05 32.47
CA ILE A 7 -47.53 -58.12 32.64
C ILE A 7 -46.87 -58.80 31.44
N ARG A 8 -47.48 -59.86 30.89
CA ARG A 8 -46.93 -60.57 29.72
C ARG A 8 -47.00 -59.74 28.44
N ILE A 9 -48.02 -58.89 28.30
CA ILE A 9 -48.14 -57.98 27.16
C ILE A 9 -47.07 -56.90 27.25
N LEU A 10 -46.88 -56.31 28.43
CA LEU A 10 -45.89 -55.25 28.64
C LEU A 10 -44.45 -55.75 28.43
N GLU A 11 -44.14 -56.98 28.88
CA GLU A 11 -42.83 -57.62 28.66
C GLU A 11 -42.55 -57.83 27.16
N ALA A 12 -43.55 -58.31 26.40
CA ALA A 12 -43.41 -58.50 24.96
C ALA A 12 -43.21 -57.16 24.21
N THR A 13 -43.92 -56.10 24.60
CA THR A 13 -43.76 -54.79 23.97
C THR A 13 -42.36 -54.20 24.24
N ILE A 14 -41.83 -54.35 25.46
CA ILE A 14 -40.48 -53.89 25.79
C ILE A 14 -39.44 -54.67 24.98
N ALA A 15 -39.59 -55.99 24.84
CA ALA A 15 -38.67 -56.79 24.03
C ALA A 15 -38.66 -56.34 22.56
N VAL A 16 -39.82 -56.04 21.99
CA VAL A 16 -39.91 -55.51 20.62
C VAL A 16 -39.22 -54.16 20.52
N LEU A 17 -39.47 -53.23 21.44
CA LEU A 17 -38.83 -51.91 21.42
C LEU A 17 -37.30 -51.99 21.54
N ILE A 18 -36.77 -52.90 22.37
CA ILE A 18 -35.32 -53.11 22.50
C ILE A 18 -34.73 -53.65 21.21
N VAL A 19 -35.37 -54.63 20.56
CA VAL A 19 -34.90 -55.18 19.28
C VAL A 19 -34.96 -54.13 18.17
N SER A 20 -36.02 -53.33 18.11
CA SER A 20 -36.12 -52.22 17.16
C SER A 20 -35.01 -51.18 17.38
N ALA A 21 -34.75 -50.80 18.64
CA ALA A 21 -33.70 -49.84 18.97
C ALA A 21 -32.31 -50.38 18.63
N SER A 22 -32.04 -51.67 18.90
CA SER A 22 -30.76 -52.28 18.52
C SER A 22 -30.59 -52.38 17.00
N MET A 23 -31.67 -52.64 16.25
CA MET A 23 -31.61 -52.64 14.79
C MET A 23 -31.28 -51.24 14.24
N ILE A 24 -31.87 -50.18 14.78
CA ILE A 24 -31.57 -48.79 14.36
C ILE A 24 -30.09 -48.47 14.58
N VAL A 25 -29.50 -48.85 15.72
CA VAL A 25 -28.07 -48.64 15.99
C VAL A 25 -27.17 -49.45 15.06
N VAL A 26 -27.53 -50.70 14.75
CA VAL A 26 -26.75 -51.53 13.81
C VAL A 26 -26.84 -50.98 12.38
N TYR A 27 -28.00 -50.46 11.97
CA TYR A 27 -28.15 -49.80 10.67
C TYR A 27 -27.42 -48.46 10.62
N SER A 28 -27.34 -47.71 11.72
CA SER A 28 -26.56 -46.46 11.75
C SER A 28 -25.04 -46.69 11.81
N GLN A 29 -24.60 -47.88 12.22
CA GLN A 29 -23.18 -48.24 12.35
C GLN A 29 -22.65 -49.09 11.20
N ASN A 30 -23.50 -49.48 10.25
CA ASN A 30 -23.07 -49.89 8.93
C ASN A 30 -23.23 -48.68 7.99
N PRO A 31 -22.32 -47.68 7.99
CA PRO A 31 -22.08 -47.02 6.72
C PRO A 31 -21.71 -48.17 5.78
N SER A 32 -22.50 -48.37 4.74
CA SER A 32 -22.23 -49.35 3.69
C SER A 32 -20.74 -49.24 3.37
N SER A 33 -19.96 -50.24 3.76
CA SER A 33 -18.49 -50.21 3.75
C SER A 33 -17.97 -50.45 2.33
N GLY A 34 -18.55 -49.72 1.39
CA GLY A 34 -18.45 -49.91 -0.05
C GLY A 34 -19.63 -49.32 -0.83
N GLN A 35 -20.34 -48.30 -0.30
CA GLN A 35 -20.92 -47.34 -1.24
C GLN A 35 -19.73 -46.53 -1.74
N GLU A 36 -19.44 -46.65 -3.03
CA GLU A 36 -18.37 -45.88 -3.66
C GLU A 36 -18.64 -44.40 -3.36
N THR A 37 -17.64 -43.65 -2.90
CA THR A 37 -17.83 -42.25 -2.48
C THR A 37 -18.56 -41.43 -3.54
N GLU A 38 -18.36 -41.80 -4.81
CA GLU A 38 -19.07 -41.33 -5.99
C GLU A 38 -20.60 -41.29 -5.78
N ASP A 39 -21.23 -42.37 -5.32
CA ASP A 39 -22.69 -42.44 -5.16
C ASP A 39 -23.18 -41.39 -4.13
N VAL A 40 -22.45 -41.22 -3.04
CA VAL A 40 -22.79 -40.27 -1.97
C VAL A 40 -22.65 -38.84 -2.48
N VAL A 41 -21.59 -38.56 -3.23
CA VAL A 41 -21.34 -37.24 -3.84
C VAL A 41 -22.43 -36.89 -4.85
N TYR A 42 -22.79 -37.81 -5.74
CA TYR A 42 -23.84 -37.59 -6.74
C TYR A 42 -25.22 -37.39 -6.10
N ASP A 43 -25.55 -38.15 -5.05
CA ASP A 43 -26.81 -37.98 -4.34
C ASP A 43 -26.87 -36.61 -3.64
N LEU A 44 -25.78 -36.15 -3.02
CA LEU A 44 -25.69 -34.82 -2.41
C LEU A 44 -25.78 -33.70 -3.44
N GLN A 45 -25.02 -33.77 -4.55
CA GLN A 45 -25.10 -32.79 -5.64
C GLN A 45 -26.51 -32.70 -6.21
N ARG A 46 -27.17 -33.84 -6.42
CA ARG A 46 -28.55 -33.89 -6.92
C ARG A 46 -29.53 -33.31 -5.92
N GLU A 47 -29.35 -33.54 -4.63
CA GLU A 47 -30.17 -32.93 -3.58
C GLU A 47 -30.03 -31.41 -3.61
N VAL A 48 -28.81 -30.89 -3.58
CA VAL A 48 -28.53 -29.44 -3.59
C VAL A 48 -29.09 -28.77 -4.85
N LEU A 49 -28.84 -29.32 -6.04
CA LEU A 49 -29.34 -28.77 -7.29
C LEU A 49 -30.86 -28.92 -7.43
N SER A 50 -31.44 -29.98 -6.87
CA SER A 50 -32.90 -30.16 -6.81
C SER A 50 -33.54 -29.11 -5.90
N ASP A 51 -32.95 -28.82 -4.75
CA ASP A 51 -33.42 -27.78 -3.84
C ASP A 51 -33.38 -26.41 -4.53
N ILE A 52 -32.28 -26.06 -5.21
CA ILE A 52 -32.17 -24.81 -6.01
C ILE A 52 -33.24 -24.76 -7.12
N GLY A 53 -33.54 -25.88 -7.76
CA GLY A 53 -34.53 -25.95 -8.84
C GLY A 53 -35.99 -25.94 -8.36
N MET A 54 -36.26 -26.39 -7.13
CA MET A 54 -37.62 -26.54 -6.58
C MET A 54 -38.03 -25.41 -5.64
N ASP A 55 -37.10 -24.82 -4.90
CA ASP A 55 -37.37 -23.71 -3.99
C ASP A 55 -37.57 -22.40 -4.79
N SER A 56 -38.65 -21.68 -4.52
CA SER A 56 -38.99 -20.48 -5.30
C SER A 56 -37.96 -19.36 -5.18
N ASP A 57 -37.37 -19.21 -4.00
CA ASP A 57 -36.49 -18.09 -3.68
C ASP A 57 -35.09 -18.36 -4.24
N LEU A 58 -34.58 -19.58 -4.05
CA LEU A 58 -33.31 -20.01 -4.67
C LEU A 58 -33.40 -19.99 -6.20
N ARG A 59 -34.53 -20.44 -6.76
CA ARG A 59 -34.75 -20.43 -8.20
C ARG A 59 -34.75 -19.00 -8.75
N LEU A 60 -35.41 -18.06 -8.06
CA LEU A 60 -35.41 -16.64 -8.44
C LEU A 60 -34.02 -16.03 -8.31
N ALA A 61 -33.26 -16.39 -7.27
CA ALA A 61 -31.86 -15.97 -7.13
C ALA A 61 -31.05 -16.46 -8.33
N ALA A 62 -31.13 -17.75 -8.68
CA ALA A 62 -30.44 -18.33 -9.83
C ALA A 62 -30.76 -17.63 -11.15
N LEU A 63 -32.02 -17.22 -11.36
CA LEU A 63 -32.44 -16.50 -12.58
C LEU A 63 -31.95 -15.05 -12.62
N ARG A 64 -31.66 -14.45 -11.47
CA ARG A 64 -31.28 -13.03 -11.32
C ARG A 64 -29.77 -12.80 -11.18
N VAL A 65 -28.96 -13.85 -11.18
CA VAL A 65 -27.50 -13.70 -11.22
C VAL A 65 -27.10 -12.98 -12.51
N GLU A 66 -26.51 -11.80 -12.39
CA GLU A 66 -25.93 -11.05 -13.51
C GLU A 66 -24.45 -11.39 -13.66
N GLU A 67 -23.73 -11.50 -12.54
CA GLU A 67 -22.30 -11.79 -12.49
C GLU A 67 -22.00 -12.82 -11.39
N GLU A 68 -21.10 -13.76 -11.66
CA GLU A 68 -20.65 -14.76 -10.67
C GLU A 68 -19.57 -14.15 -9.77
N THR A 69 -19.90 -13.05 -9.09
CA THR A 69 -19.01 -12.27 -8.21
C THR A 69 -19.56 -12.22 -6.78
N SER A 70 -18.69 -11.88 -5.81
CA SER A 70 -19.09 -11.65 -4.42
C SER A 70 -19.97 -10.41 -4.24
N ASP A 71 -20.12 -9.58 -5.28
CA ASP A 71 -20.95 -8.37 -5.26
C ASP A 71 -22.40 -8.66 -5.69
N ASP A 72 -22.64 -9.75 -6.42
CA ASP A 72 -23.99 -10.17 -6.81
C ASP A 72 -24.69 -10.86 -5.64
N TYR A 73 -25.60 -10.12 -5.00
CA TYR A 73 -26.42 -10.61 -3.89
C TYR A 73 -27.11 -11.96 -4.19
N ASN A 74 -27.58 -12.20 -5.42
CA ASN A 74 -28.26 -13.43 -5.76
C ASN A 74 -27.29 -14.61 -5.83
N TYR A 75 -26.07 -14.37 -6.31
CA TYR A 75 -25.01 -15.38 -6.32
C TYR A 75 -24.58 -15.73 -4.89
N ILE A 76 -24.40 -14.74 -4.02
CA ILE A 76 -24.07 -14.95 -2.59
C ILE A 76 -25.11 -15.85 -1.92
N VAL A 77 -26.41 -15.58 -2.11
CA VAL A 77 -27.50 -16.38 -1.53
C VAL A 77 -27.41 -17.85 -1.95
N LEU A 78 -27.09 -18.11 -3.23
CA LEU A 78 -26.93 -19.47 -3.73
C LEU A 78 -25.66 -20.13 -3.18
N ASN A 79 -24.55 -19.41 -3.18
CA ASN A 79 -23.27 -19.93 -2.72
C ASN A 79 -23.31 -20.26 -1.22
N ASP A 80 -23.93 -19.41 -0.40
CA ASP A 80 -24.14 -19.64 1.03
C ASP A 80 -25.02 -20.87 1.29
N PHE A 81 -26.09 -21.04 0.50
CA PHE A 81 -26.93 -22.24 0.59
C PHE A 81 -26.14 -23.51 0.27
N VAL A 82 -25.32 -23.49 -0.78
CA VAL A 82 -24.46 -24.63 -1.14
C VAL A 82 -23.43 -24.90 -0.04
N ARG A 83 -22.82 -23.85 0.52
CA ARG A 83 -21.87 -23.94 1.65
C ARG A 83 -22.48 -24.57 2.89
N GLU A 84 -23.71 -24.21 3.24
CA GLU A 84 -24.40 -24.79 4.41
C GLU A 84 -24.72 -26.28 4.23
N LYS A 85 -24.91 -26.73 2.98
CA LYS A 85 -25.25 -28.11 2.65
C LYS A 85 -24.04 -29.02 2.46
N ILE A 86 -22.91 -28.47 2.00
CA ILE A 86 -21.68 -29.22 1.74
C ILE A 86 -20.77 -29.13 2.96
N SER A 87 -20.26 -30.27 3.43
CA SER A 87 -19.29 -30.29 4.52
C SER A 87 -17.93 -29.74 4.05
N ASP A 88 -17.24 -29.01 4.93
CA ASP A 88 -15.88 -28.47 4.72
C ASP A 88 -14.82 -29.52 4.31
N ALA A 89 -15.11 -30.81 4.48
CA ALA A 89 -14.26 -31.90 3.98
C ALA A 89 -14.21 -32.01 2.44
N PHE A 90 -15.10 -31.30 1.74
CA PHE A 90 -15.20 -31.28 0.29
C PHE A 90 -15.02 -29.87 -0.23
N GLY A 91 -14.30 -29.74 -1.34
CA GLY A 91 -14.24 -28.50 -2.08
C GLY A 91 -15.36 -28.45 -3.09
N TYR A 92 -15.87 -27.24 -3.36
CA TYR A 92 -16.92 -27.05 -4.35
C TYR A 92 -16.75 -25.72 -5.10
N LEU A 93 -17.33 -25.66 -6.30
CA LEU A 93 -17.47 -24.45 -7.09
C LEU A 93 -18.87 -24.44 -7.70
N LEU A 94 -19.64 -23.40 -7.41
CA LEU A 94 -20.94 -23.15 -8.04
C LEU A 94 -20.74 -22.25 -9.26
N ARG A 95 -21.39 -22.57 -10.37
CA ARG A 95 -21.45 -21.71 -11.56
C ARG A 95 -22.90 -21.52 -12.00
N VAL A 96 -23.27 -20.31 -12.37
CA VAL A 96 -24.57 -19.90 -12.88
C VAL A 96 -24.35 -19.11 -14.16
N CYS A 97 -24.66 -19.71 -15.31
CA CYS A 97 -24.43 -19.06 -16.60
C CYS A 97 -25.64 -19.16 -17.51
N ASP A 98 -25.69 -18.26 -18.50
CA ASP A 98 -26.75 -18.25 -19.49
C ASP A 98 -26.61 -19.46 -20.43
N LEU A 99 -27.74 -19.98 -20.90
CA LEU A 99 -27.72 -21.11 -21.84
C LEU A 99 -27.04 -20.78 -23.19
N ASP A 100 -26.97 -19.49 -23.52
CA ASP A 100 -26.35 -18.98 -24.76
C ASP A 100 -24.86 -18.66 -24.59
N ASP A 101 -24.30 -18.83 -23.39
CA ASP A 101 -22.90 -18.55 -23.11
C ASP A 101 -21.97 -19.55 -23.86
N PRO A 102 -21.01 -19.07 -24.68
CA PRO A 102 -20.06 -19.93 -25.40
C PRO A 102 -19.18 -20.79 -24.47
N ASP A 103 -19.05 -20.43 -23.20
CA ASP A 103 -18.24 -21.17 -22.24
C ASP A 103 -18.97 -22.39 -21.67
N PHE A 104 -20.28 -22.55 -21.92
CA PHE A 104 -21.08 -23.71 -21.52
C PHE A 104 -20.96 -24.05 -20.03
N CYS A 105 -20.82 -23.03 -19.16
CA CYS A 105 -20.52 -23.18 -17.74
C CYS A 105 -19.34 -24.11 -17.46
N LYS A 106 -18.24 -23.98 -18.19
CA LYS A 106 -17.02 -24.70 -17.85
C LYS A 106 -16.47 -24.22 -16.51
N MET A 107 -15.74 -25.10 -15.84
CA MET A 107 -14.90 -24.71 -14.73
C MET A 107 -13.88 -23.68 -15.21
N ASP A 108 -13.62 -22.67 -14.39
CA ASP A 108 -12.59 -21.68 -14.70
C ASP A 108 -11.22 -22.37 -14.88
N THR A 109 -10.36 -21.77 -15.72
CA THR A 109 -9.04 -22.35 -16.03
C THR A 109 -8.15 -22.49 -14.78
N TYR A 110 -8.31 -21.58 -13.81
CA TYR A 110 -7.61 -21.61 -12.54
C TYR A 110 -8.05 -22.81 -11.70
N PHE A 111 -9.36 -22.93 -11.42
CA PHE A 111 -9.92 -24.06 -10.70
C PHE A 111 -9.65 -25.40 -11.40
N TYR A 112 -9.63 -25.42 -12.73
CA TYR A 112 -9.27 -26.62 -13.50
C TYR A 112 -7.83 -27.07 -13.24
N LYS A 113 -6.88 -26.14 -13.18
CA LYS A 113 -5.48 -26.47 -12.84
C LYS A 113 -5.35 -26.93 -11.39
N PHE A 114 -6.07 -26.28 -10.48
CA PHE A 114 -6.07 -26.62 -9.06
C PHE A 114 -6.65 -28.01 -8.80
N THR A 115 -7.75 -28.34 -9.48
CA THR A 115 -8.46 -29.61 -9.31
C THR A 115 -7.90 -30.76 -10.16
N VAL A 116 -6.77 -30.56 -10.85
CA VAL A 116 -6.23 -31.55 -11.81
C VAL A 116 -5.86 -32.89 -11.17
N ASP A 117 -5.47 -32.86 -9.89
CA ASP A 117 -5.08 -34.05 -9.12
C ASP A 117 -6.25 -34.65 -8.32
N PHE A 118 -7.45 -34.08 -8.45
CA PHE A 118 -8.65 -34.51 -7.74
C PHE A 118 -9.67 -35.13 -8.69
N ASP A 119 -10.47 -36.06 -8.16
CA ASP A 119 -11.65 -36.55 -8.87
C ASP A 119 -12.77 -35.52 -8.74
N VAL A 120 -13.01 -34.78 -9.82
CA VAL A 120 -14.03 -33.73 -9.89
C VAL A 120 -15.35 -34.30 -10.39
N PHE A 121 -16.36 -34.26 -9.53
CA PHE A 121 -17.74 -34.62 -9.84
C PHE A 121 -18.50 -33.38 -10.31
N VAL A 122 -19.28 -33.52 -11.38
CA VAL A 122 -19.99 -32.40 -11.99
C VAL A 122 -21.43 -32.80 -12.26
N GLU A 123 -22.35 -32.00 -11.74
CA GLU A 123 -23.78 -32.09 -12.04
C GLU A 123 -24.33 -30.70 -12.37
N ASP A 124 -25.40 -30.68 -13.17
CA ASP A 124 -26.06 -29.44 -13.54
C ASP A 124 -27.58 -29.54 -13.58
N VAL A 125 -28.22 -28.40 -13.36
CA VAL A 125 -29.67 -28.23 -13.49
C VAL A 125 -29.95 -26.98 -14.32
N VAL A 126 -30.92 -27.08 -15.22
CA VAL A 126 -31.42 -25.90 -15.95
C VAL A 126 -32.58 -25.32 -15.16
N VAL A 127 -32.37 -24.11 -14.68
CA VAL A 127 -33.39 -23.34 -13.96
C VAL A 127 -34.14 -22.48 -14.97
N PHE A 128 -35.46 -22.65 -15.01
CA PHE A 128 -36.37 -21.85 -15.81
C PHE A 128 -37.34 -21.11 -14.88
N SER A 129 -37.78 -19.92 -15.30
CA SER A 129 -38.82 -19.22 -14.59
C SER A 129 -40.12 -20.02 -14.65
N GLU A 130 -40.90 -20.00 -13.57
CA GLU A 130 -42.32 -20.28 -13.72
C GLU A 130 -42.91 -19.22 -14.66
N LEU A 131 -43.88 -19.63 -15.48
CA LEU A 131 -44.76 -18.69 -16.19
C LEU A 131 -45.27 -17.74 -15.13
N GLY A 132 -44.81 -16.49 -15.15
CA GLY A 132 -45.12 -15.58 -14.07
C GLY A 132 -46.61 -15.28 -14.03
N ASP A 133 -46.97 -14.53 -13.02
CA ASP A 133 -48.34 -14.13 -12.76
C ASP A 133 -48.90 -13.12 -13.78
N GLY A 134 -48.10 -12.75 -14.80
CA GLY A 134 -48.47 -11.78 -15.82
C GLY A 134 -48.39 -10.32 -15.37
N GLU A 135 -47.78 -10.02 -14.21
CA GLU A 135 -47.66 -8.64 -13.71
C GLU A 135 -46.40 -7.89 -14.22
N GLY A 136 -45.63 -8.50 -15.13
CA GLY A 136 -44.73 -7.74 -16.02
C GLY A 136 -43.24 -7.71 -15.64
N GLU A 137 -42.80 -8.54 -14.71
CA GLU A 137 -41.37 -8.76 -14.40
C GLU A 137 -40.88 -10.18 -14.76
N GLU A 138 -41.54 -10.83 -15.72
CA GLU A 138 -41.14 -12.14 -16.21
C GLU A 138 -39.92 -12.04 -17.12
N VAL A 139 -38.73 -12.10 -16.52
CA VAL A 139 -37.50 -12.32 -17.26
C VAL A 139 -37.41 -13.82 -17.57
N TYR A 140 -37.97 -14.23 -18.71
CA TYR A 140 -37.72 -15.57 -19.26
C TYR A 140 -36.27 -15.64 -19.77
N SER A 141 -35.33 -15.79 -18.84
CA SER A 141 -33.90 -16.01 -19.10
C SER A 141 -33.46 -17.28 -18.39
N PRO A 142 -33.71 -18.47 -18.97
CA PRO A 142 -33.31 -19.71 -18.35
C PRO A 142 -31.79 -19.75 -18.16
N LYS A 143 -31.36 -20.07 -16.94
CA LYS A 143 -29.95 -20.17 -16.56
C LYS A 143 -29.59 -21.60 -16.22
N LYS A 144 -28.33 -21.95 -16.44
CA LYS A 144 -27.76 -23.25 -16.10
C LYS A 144 -26.96 -23.10 -14.81
N VAL A 145 -27.38 -23.82 -13.78
CA VAL A 145 -26.65 -23.91 -12.51
C VAL A 145 -25.86 -25.21 -12.54
N ARG A 146 -24.53 -25.11 -12.40
CA ARG A 146 -23.62 -26.25 -12.39
C ARG A 146 -22.82 -26.24 -11.09
N LEU A 147 -22.75 -27.41 -10.45
CA LEU A 147 -21.98 -27.61 -9.23
C LEU A 147 -20.81 -28.53 -9.53
N PHE A 148 -19.60 -28.03 -9.32
CA PHE A 148 -18.37 -28.80 -9.30
C PHE A 148 -18.05 -29.18 -7.85
N PHE A 149 -17.59 -30.40 -7.64
CA PHE A 149 -17.38 -30.96 -6.31
C PHE A 149 -16.18 -31.90 -6.34
N TRP A 150 -15.32 -31.87 -5.32
CA TRP A 150 -14.16 -32.75 -5.20
C TRP A 150 -13.83 -33.08 -3.74
N GLU A 151 -13.15 -34.20 -3.52
CA GLU A 151 -12.70 -34.62 -2.19
C GLU A 151 -11.45 -33.85 -1.73
N GLY A 152 -11.32 -33.61 -0.42
CA GLY A 152 -10.10 -33.04 0.17
C GLY A 152 -10.20 -31.56 0.54
N GLY A 153 -11.38 -30.95 0.41
CA GLY A 153 -11.60 -29.54 0.76
C GLY A 153 -10.83 -28.57 -0.13
N PHE A 154 -10.83 -27.31 0.28
CA PHE A 154 -9.73 -26.42 -0.05
C PHE A 154 -8.58 -26.73 0.92
N PRO A 155 -7.32 -26.77 0.48
CA PRO A 155 -6.17 -26.93 1.36
C PRO A 155 -6.24 -25.84 2.44
N GLU A 156 -5.88 -26.18 3.69
CA GLU A 156 -5.86 -25.22 4.81
C GLU A 156 -5.00 -23.99 4.50
N ASP A 157 -4.11 -24.08 3.50
CA ASP A 157 -3.23 -23.02 3.04
C ASP A 157 -3.85 -22.10 1.95
N TYR A 158 -5.16 -22.17 1.70
CA TYR A 158 -5.89 -21.30 0.76
C TYR A 158 -6.95 -20.46 1.47
N CYS A 159 -6.76 -19.14 1.47
CA CYS A 159 -7.54 -18.19 2.27
C CYS A 159 -8.59 -17.55 1.38
N MET A 160 -9.78 -18.15 1.38
CA MET A 160 -10.96 -17.54 0.75
C MET A 160 -11.42 -16.27 1.48
N ASP A 161 -11.21 -16.22 2.80
CA ASP A 161 -11.74 -15.14 3.64
C ASP A 161 -10.83 -13.89 3.64
N GLU A 162 -9.51 -14.06 3.51
CA GLU A 162 -8.54 -12.95 3.57
C GLU A 162 -8.60 -12.03 2.35
N CYS A 163 -9.01 -12.54 1.19
CA CYS A 163 -9.21 -11.73 0.00
C CYS A 163 -10.37 -10.72 0.12
N VAL A 164 -11.39 -11.03 0.93
CA VAL A 164 -12.49 -10.10 1.20
C VAL A 164 -12.00 -8.93 2.06
N GLU A 165 -11.05 -9.19 2.97
CA GLU A 165 -10.59 -8.24 3.98
C GLU A 165 -9.40 -7.39 3.49
N ALA A 166 -8.54 -7.95 2.63
CA ALA A 166 -7.37 -7.27 2.07
C ALA A 166 -7.69 -6.12 1.09
N GLY A 167 -8.96 -5.96 0.67
CA GLY A 167 -9.45 -4.79 -0.08
C GLY A 167 -8.78 -4.52 -1.42
N THR A 168 -7.90 -5.40 -1.89
CA THR A 168 -7.13 -5.24 -3.12
C THR A 168 -7.39 -6.44 -4.03
N VAL A 169 -8.07 -6.17 -5.14
CA VAL A 169 -8.50 -7.15 -6.16
C VAL A 169 -7.29 -7.77 -6.93
N LEU A 170 -6.06 -7.36 -6.61
CA LEU A 170 -4.90 -7.63 -7.46
C LEU A 170 -4.30 -9.03 -7.28
N ASP A 171 -4.45 -9.65 -6.11
CA ASP A 171 -3.88 -10.98 -5.83
C ASP A 171 -4.95 -12.09 -5.71
N CYS A 172 -6.23 -11.71 -5.77
CA CYS A 172 -7.37 -12.61 -5.71
C CYS A 172 -7.80 -12.97 -7.13
N SER A 173 -8.19 -14.23 -7.35
CA SER A 173 -8.81 -14.59 -8.63
C SER A 173 -10.05 -13.70 -8.87
N LEU A 174 -10.22 -13.21 -10.10
CA LEU A 174 -11.28 -12.25 -10.47
C LEU A 174 -12.70 -12.85 -10.38
N ASP A 175 -12.80 -14.14 -10.12
CA ASP A 175 -14.01 -14.91 -9.88
C ASP A 175 -14.42 -14.90 -8.39
N SER A 176 -15.73 -14.97 -8.14
CA SER A 176 -16.42 -14.87 -6.83
C SER A 176 -15.86 -15.66 -5.64
N LEU A 177 -14.94 -16.59 -5.87
CA LEU A 177 -14.36 -17.40 -4.83
C LEU A 177 -13.16 -16.75 -4.15
N LEU A 178 -12.66 -15.61 -4.67
CA LEU A 178 -11.64 -14.79 -4.01
C LEU A 178 -10.43 -15.63 -3.56
N VAL A 179 -9.98 -16.54 -4.43
CA VAL A 179 -8.87 -17.44 -4.11
C VAL A 179 -7.57 -16.75 -4.48
N LEU A 180 -6.70 -16.51 -3.49
CA LEU A 180 -5.35 -16.02 -3.71
C LEU A 180 -4.62 -16.90 -4.75
N GLU A 181 -3.90 -16.28 -5.69
CA GLU A 181 -3.02 -17.00 -6.63
C GLU A 181 -1.81 -17.65 -5.91
N ARG A 182 -1.64 -17.34 -4.61
CA ARG A 182 -0.50 -17.73 -3.78
C ARG A 182 -0.93 -18.55 -2.57
N ILE A 183 -0.05 -19.46 -2.12
CA ILE A 183 -0.22 -20.23 -0.88
C ILE A 183 -0.20 -19.22 0.28
N CYS A 184 -1.16 -19.29 1.22
CA CYS A 184 -1.29 -18.33 2.33
C CYS A 184 -0.08 -18.23 3.25
N GLY A 185 0.87 -19.17 3.17
CA GLY A 185 2.11 -19.14 3.94
C GLY A 185 3.20 -18.19 3.42
N GLU A 186 2.97 -17.45 2.32
CA GLU A 186 3.95 -16.45 1.84
C GLU A 186 3.64 -15.00 2.26
N PHE A 187 2.54 -14.76 2.99
CA PHE A 187 2.33 -13.48 3.71
C PHE A 187 3.01 -13.46 5.09
N ASP A 188 3.55 -14.61 5.52
CA ASP A 188 4.23 -14.80 6.81
C ASP A 188 5.71 -14.34 6.76
N SER A 189 5.97 -13.18 6.14
CA SER A 189 7.28 -12.52 6.23
C SER A 189 7.40 -11.55 7.40
N ASP A 190 6.32 -11.31 8.14
CA ASP A 190 6.34 -10.50 9.34
C ASP A 190 6.77 -11.34 10.54
N GLU A 191 8.03 -11.17 10.96
CA GLU A 191 8.58 -11.77 12.18
C GLU A 191 7.83 -11.34 13.46
N CYS A 192 6.89 -10.38 13.36
CA CYS A 192 6.13 -9.81 14.46
C CYS A 192 4.80 -10.53 14.82
N LEU A 193 4.30 -11.46 13.99
CA LEU A 193 2.96 -12.03 14.16
C LEU A 193 3.02 -13.50 14.62
N GLU A 194 2.92 -13.74 15.94
CA GLU A 194 2.63 -15.09 16.45
C GLU A 194 1.12 -15.32 16.53
N TYR A 195 0.59 -16.16 15.64
CA TYR A 195 -0.79 -16.61 15.70
C TYR A 195 -0.98 -17.63 16.84
N SER A 196 -1.30 -17.12 18.03
CA SER A 196 -1.86 -17.96 19.09
C SER A 196 -3.32 -18.27 18.71
N GLY A 197 -3.73 -19.54 18.66
CA GLY A 197 -5.05 -20.00 18.18
C GLY A 197 -6.30 -19.54 18.96
N VAL A 198 -6.28 -18.31 19.49
CA VAL A 198 -7.37 -17.59 20.12
C VAL A 198 -7.30 -16.15 19.60
N PHE A 199 -8.34 -15.71 18.89
CA PHE A 199 -8.57 -14.39 18.25
C PHE A 199 -8.18 -13.16 19.08
N VAL A 200 -6.88 -12.92 19.27
CA VAL A 200 -6.31 -11.66 19.75
C VAL A 200 -4.94 -11.54 19.09
N GLU A 201 -4.84 -10.63 18.12
CA GLU A 201 -3.55 -10.14 17.64
C GLU A 201 -2.88 -9.40 18.80
N THR A 202 -1.75 -9.93 19.25
CA THR A 202 -0.82 -9.18 20.09
C THR A 202 0.50 -9.16 19.36
N GLU A 203 0.86 -7.99 18.82
CA GLU A 203 2.21 -7.68 18.36
C GLU A 203 3.16 -7.88 19.55
N ASP A 204 3.89 -8.99 19.56
CA ASP A 204 4.86 -9.30 20.60
C ASP A 204 6.18 -9.70 19.95
N CYS A 205 7.15 -8.78 19.97
CA CYS A 205 8.50 -9.01 19.46
C CYS A 205 9.34 -9.97 20.34
N GLY A 206 8.76 -10.60 21.37
CA GLY A 206 9.38 -11.65 22.19
C GLY A 206 10.52 -11.19 23.10
N GLU A 207 11.14 -10.04 22.84
CA GLU A 207 12.20 -9.43 23.63
C GLU A 207 11.79 -8.08 24.22
N ALA A 208 12.07 -7.91 25.51
CA ALA A 208 11.71 -6.69 26.24
C ALA A 208 12.44 -5.46 25.68
N GLY A 209 11.69 -4.54 25.07
CA GLY A 209 12.19 -3.26 24.55
C GLY A 209 12.18 -3.13 23.02
N MET A 210 11.77 -4.17 22.29
CA MET A 210 11.51 -4.11 20.85
C MET A 210 10.05 -3.73 20.60
N VAL A 211 9.79 -2.98 19.53
CA VAL A 211 8.45 -2.63 19.06
C VAL A 211 8.38 -2.99 17.59
N CYS A 212 7.23 -3.48 17.11
CA CYS A 212 7.05 -3.73 15.70
C CYS A 212 6.85 -2.40 14.97
N ASP A 213 7.71 -2.11 14.01
CA ASP A 213 7.62 -0.95 13.12
C ASP A 213 7.79 -1.48 11.69
N ASP A 214 6.74 -1.33 10.88
CA ASP A 214 6.68 -1.79 9.48
C ASP A 214 7.04 -3.29 9.31
N GLY A 215 6.45 -4.15 10.14
CA GLY A 215 6.63 -5.61 10.03
C GLY A 215 7.96 -6.16 10.58
N ALA A 216 8.85 -5.26 11.04
CA ALA A 216 10.12 -5.63 11.66
C ALA A 216 10.17 -5.24 13.13
N CYS A 217 10.76 -6.12 13.96
CA CYS A 217 11.04 -5.79 15.35
C CYS A 217 12.23 -4.82 15.42
N VAL A 218 11.95 -3.55 15.68
CA VAL A 218 12.97 -2.52 15.81
C VAL A 218 13.21 -2.15 17.28
N CYS A 219 14.48 -1.93 17.59
CA CYS A 219 14.89 -1.39 18.88
C CYS A 219 14.76 0.14 18.86
N LEU A 220 13.70 0.67 19.48
CA LEU A 220 13.49 2.12 19.59
C LEU A 220 14.47 2.81 20.54
N SER A 221 15.14 2.04 21.42
CA SER A 221 16.17 2.61 22.29
C SER A 221 17.51 2.71 21.56
N SER A 222 17.97 3.95 21.39
CA SER A 222 19.33 4.30 21.01
C SER A 222 20.12 4.81 22.23
N CYS A 223 21.45 4.88 22.10
CA CYS A 223 22.33 5.44 23.13
C CYS A 223 21.87 6.82 23.64
N SER A 224 21.41 7.69 22.74
CA SER A 224 20.92 9.03 23.10
C SER A 224 19.61 8.99 23.90
N THR A 225 18.66 8.14 23.49
CA THR A 225 17.39 7.98 24.22
C THR A 225 17.57 7.32 25.60
N SER A 226 18.62 6.53 25.78
CA SER A 226 18.99 5.91 27.06
C SER A 226 19.95 6.77 27.91
N GLY A 227 20.37 7.94 27.42
CA GLY A 227 21.24 8.88 28.15
C GLY A 227 22.72 8.47 28.21
N PHE A 228 23.18 7.63 27.27
CA PHE A 228 24.58 7.22 27.16
C PHE A 228 25.31 8.04 26.09
N GLU A 229 26.45 8.62 26.46
CA GLU A 229 27.29 9.47 25.62
C GLU A 229 28.59 8.78 25.16
N CYS A 230 29.09 7.79 25.91
CA CYS A 230 30.24 6.99 25.49
C CYS A 230 30.23 5.56 26.07
N GLY A 231 31.08 4.69 25.53
CA GLY A 231 31.25 3.29 25.97
C GLY A 231 30.26 2.30 25.36
N THR A 232 30.56 1.01 25.53
CA THR A 232 29.69 -0.08 25.06
C THR A 232 28.59 -0.37 26.07
N GLN A 233 27.34 -0.36 25.64
CA GLN A 233 26.14 -0.57 26.46
C GLN A 233 25.30 -1.72 25.89
N ASP A 234 24.63 -2.47 26.76
CA ASP A 234 23.67 -3.48 26.32
C ASP A 234 22.29 -2.84 26.15
N ILE A 235 21.87 -2.66 24.89
CA ILE A 235 20.61 -2.03 24.49
C ILE A 235 19.84 -3.04 23.61
N CYS A 236 18.58 -3.34 23.97
CA CYS A 236 17.75 -4.36 23.31
C CYS A 236 18.44 -5.73 23.12
N GLY A 237 19.10 -6.24 24.16
CA GLY A 237 19.76 -7.54 24.10
C GLY A 237 21.08 -7.58 23.29
N GLY A 238 21.44 -6.49 22.61
CA GLY A 238 22.68 -6.34 21.85
C GLY A 238 23.67 -5.36 22.48
N SER A 239 24.96 -5.59 22.26
CA SER A 239 26.03 -4.69 22.72
C SER A 239 26.28 -3.58 21.69
N VAL A 240 25.93 -2.34 22.03
CA VAL A 240 25.99 -1.16 21.16
C VAL A 240 27.10 -0.22 21.67
N ASP A 241 28.00 0.22 20.77
CA ASP A 241 29.02 1.21 21.11
C ASP A 241 28.45 2.63 21.00
N CYS A 242 28.28 3.30 22.13
CA CYS A 242 27.75 4.66 22.23
C CYS A 242 28.80 5.75 21.96
N GLY A 243 30.01 5.38 21.56
CA GLY A 243 31.07 6.31 21.16
C GLY A 243 32.18 6.47 22.19
N SER A 244 33.11 7.39 21.90
CA SER A 244 34.25 7.72 22.74
C SER A 244 34.16 9.16 23.23
N CYS A 245 34.55 9.39 24.48
CA CYS A 245 34.56 10.73 25.06
C CYS A 245 35.71 11.59 24.47
N GLY A 246 35.63 12.91 24.62
CA GLY A 246 36.61 13.85 24.05
C GLY A 246 38.01 13.75 24.66
N LEU A 247 38.99 14.44 24.07
CA LEU A 247 40.36 14.51 24.61
C LEU A 247 40.34 15.13 26.03
N GLY A 248 40.71 14.33 27.03
CA GLY A 248 40.74 14.74 28.44
C GLY A 248 39.57 14.20 29.28
N GLU A 249 38.67 13.44 28.67
CA GLU A 249 37.53 12.79 29.33
C GLU A 249 37.72 11.27 29.37
N SER A 250 37.18 10.65 30.42
CA SER A 250 37.08 9.21 30.58
C SER A 250 35.61 8.81 30.56
N CYS A 251 35.27 7.67 29.93
CA CYS A 251 33.92 7.12 30.01
C CYS A 251 33.71 6.49 31.38
N LEU A 252 32.81 7.04 32.17
CA LEU A 252 32.41 6.46 33.45
C LEU A 252 30.90 6.24 33.45
N GLU A 253 30.50 4.97 33.50
CA GLU A 253 29.08 4.54 33.53
C GLU A 253 28.23 5.11 32.38
N GLY A 254 28.85 5.28 31.20
CA GLY A 254 28.16 5.75 30.01
C GLY A 254 28.16 7.26 29.80
N THR A 255 28.81 8.03 30.68
CA THR A 255 28.93 9.49 30.56
C THR A 255 30.39 9.93 30.46
N CYS A 256 30.65 10.95 29.66
CA CYS A 256 31.96 11.59 29.57
C CYS A 256 32.25 12.36 30.86
N VAL A 257 33.30 11.98 31.60
CA VAL A 257 33.75 12.73 32.78
C VAL A 257 35.18 13.24 32.59
N VAL A 258 35.37 14.55 32.76
CA VAL A 258 36.69 15.19 32.71
C VAL A 258 37.51 14.76 33.92
N ASP A 259 38.57 13.99 33.69
CA ASP A 259 39.36 13.42 34.77
C ASP A 259 40.41 14.43 35.25
N GLY A 260 40.12 15.10 36.38
CA GLY A 260 41.13 15.80 37.18
C GLY A 260 41.78 17.04 36.57
N CYS A 261 41.04 17.87 35.84
CA CYS A 261 41.62 19.08 35.27
C CYS A 261 41.77 20.23 36.29
N THR A 262 42.97 20.81 36.36
CA THR A 262 43.33 21.92 37.28
C THR A 262 43.66 23.21 36.54
N GLU A 263 43.45 23.25 35.23
CA GLU A 263 43.60 24.48 34.46
C GLU A 263 42.43 25.41 34.75
N THR A 264 42.75 26.69 34.87
CA THR A 264 41.79 27.78 35.07
C THR A 264 42.19 28.88 34.08
N CYS A 265 41.27 29.77 33.73
CA CYS A 265 41.54 30.92 32.84
C CYS A 265 42.84 31.67 33.18
N SER A 266 43.15 31.81 34.46
CA SER A 266 44.36 32.49 34.95
C SER A 266 45.66 31.73 34.67
N ASN A 267 45.64 30.40 34.70
CA ASN A 267 46.82 29.58 34.43
C ASN A 267 47.08 29.42 32.92
N SER A 268 46.04 29.56 32.11
CA SER A 268 46.11 29.47 30.64
C SER A 268 46.29 30.84 29.95
N GLY A 269 46.35 31.92 30.73
CA GLY A 269 46.68 33.27 30.23
C GLY A 269 45.52 33.99 29.54
N PHE A 270 44.28 33.59 29.80
CA PHE A 270 43.08 34.22 29.24
C PHE A 270 42.52 35.25 30.23
N GLU A 271 42.24 36.46 29.73
CA GLU A 271 41.75 37.60 30.51
C GLU A 271 40.26 37.92 30.28
N CYS A 272 39.70 37.55 29.12
CA CYS A 272 38.26 37.67 28.85
C CYS A 272 37.77 36.59 27.84
N GLY A 273 36.45 36.45 27.70
CA GLY A 273 35.77 35.61 26.71
C GLY A 273 35.54 34.15 27.11
N LEU A 274 34.68 33.46 26.36
CA LEU A 274 34.46 32.02 26.50
C LEU A 274 35.65 31.25 25.92
N GLN A 275 36.34 30.47 26.75
CA GLN A 275 37.51 29.68 26.36
C GLN A 275 37.27 28.20 26.60
N ILE A 276 37.88 27.36 25.76
CA ILE A 276 37.86 25.91 25.99
C ILE A 276 38.98 25.59 26.96
N ILE A 277 38.61 25.29 28.20
CA ILE A 277 39.52 24.89 29.27
C ILE A 277 39.07 23.50 29.72
N CYS A 278 40.00 22.54 29.68
CA CYS A 278 39.70 21.16 30.10
C CYS A 278 38.57 20.48 29.31
N GLY A 279 38.39 20.81 28.03
CA GLY A 279 37.32 20.25 27.19
C GLY A 279 35.94 20.90 27.38
N GLY A 280 35.76 21.73 28.41
CA GLY A 280 34.54 22.52 28.64
C GLY A 280 34.73 24.00 28.27
N PHE A 281 33.62 24.71 28.04
CA PHE A 281 33.64 26.16 27.89
C PHE A 281 33.60 26.84 29.25
N GLU A 282 34.62 27.62 29.58
CA GLU A 282 34.70 28.46 30.78
C GLU A 282 34.74 29.93 30.37
N ASP A 283 33.91 30.78 31.00
CA ASP A 283 33.91 32.22 30.76
C ASP A 283 35.01 32.88 31.60
N CYS A 284 36.06 33.36 30.94
CA CYS A 284 37.22 33.99 31.56
C CYS A 284 36.99 35.46 31.94
N GLY A 285 35.77 35.97 31.77
CA GLY A 285 35.37 37.31 32.17
C GLY A 285 35.17 38.25 30.98
N SER A 286 34.85 39.52 31.27
CA SER A 286 34.64 40.57 30.28
C SER A 286 35.66 41.70 30.47
N CYS A 287 36.10 42.25 29.35
CA CYS A 287 37.08 43.31 29.32
C CYS A 287 36.42 44.63 29.81
N ILE A 288 37.05 45.37 30.74
CA ILE A 288 36.46 46.58 31.37
C ILE A 288 36.34 47.76 30.38
N ASP A 289 37.35 47.93 29.52
CA ASP A 289 37.40 48.96 28.47
C ASP A 289 38.03 48.32 27.21
N GLY A 290 37.21 47.69 26.36
CA GLY A 290 37.69 47.02 25.14
C GLY A 290 36.81 45.86 24.68
N THR A 291 37.23 45.21 23.61
CA THR A 291 36.59 43.98 23.09
C THR A 291 37.50 42.78 23.37
N CYS A 292 36.94 41.61 23.66
CA CYS A 292 37.72 40.39 23.83
C CYS A 292 38.14 39.86 22.45
N ASP A 293 39.43 39.88 22.15
CA ASP A 293 39.98 39.26 20.95
C ASP A 293 40.93 38.13 21.36
N ALA A 294 40.61 36.90 20.96
CA ALA A 294 41.36 35.68 21.26
C ALA A 294 41.78 35.51 22.74
N GLY A 295 40.91 35.91 23.68
CA GLY A 295 41.14 35.76 25.10
C GLY A 295 41.89 36.91 25.77
N VAL A 296 42.15 38.02 25.05
CA VAL A 296 42.84 39.22 25.56
C VAL A 296 41.98 40.47 25.33
N CYS A 297 42.02 41.41 26.28
CA CYS A 297 41.32 42.69 26.16
C CYS A 297 42.02 43.58 25.12
N VAL A 298 41.35 43.94 24.01
CA VAL A 298 41.86 44.93 23.05
C VAL A 298 41.02 46.22 23.07
N ASP A 299 41.71 47.37 23.13
CA ASP A 299 41.09 48.69 23.25
C ASP A 299 40.64 49.21 21.86
N THR A 300 39.33 49.24 21.62
CA THR A 300 38.74 49.67 20.34
C THR A 300 38.53 51.17 20.31
N SER A 301 39.57 51.91 19.92
CA SER A 301 39.46 53.34 19.67
C SER A 301 39.58 53.64 18.15
N TRP A 302 38.42 53.97 17.56
CA TRP A 302 38.17 54.67 16.27
C TRP A 302 38.30 53.91 14.93
N SER A 303 37.16 53.72 14.24
CA SER A 303 37.05 53.91 12.78
C SER A 303 35.61 54.30 12.37
N GLU A 304 35.51 55.48 11.76
CA GLU A 304 34.31 56.15 11.25
C GLU A 304 33.96 55.63 9.84
N LEU A 305 32.71 55.19 9.61
CA LEU A 305 32.23 54.71 8.30
C LEU A 305 31.36 55.80 7.63
N VAL A 306 31.73 56.19 6.41
CA VAL A 306 31.02 57.18 5.57
C VAL A 306 30.16 56.46 4.53
N CYS A 307 28.85 56.77 4.47
CA CYS A 307 27.94 56.30 3.43
C CYS A 307 27.89 57.27 2.24
N VAL A 308 27.74 56.76 1.01
CA VAL A 308 27.57 57.53 -0.24
C VAL A 308 26.18 57.25 -0.84
N GLU A 309 25.64 58.30 -1.47
CA GLU A 309 24.26 58.56 -1.92
C GLU A 309 23.85 57.81 -3.23
N GLU A 310 22.56 57.46 -3.34
CA GLU A 310 21.92 56.76 -4.47
C GLU A 310 21.74 57.62 -5.75
N VAL A 311 21.74 56.97 -6.92
CA VAL A 311 21.31 57.54 -8.21
C VAL A 311 20.01 56.87 -8.65
N SER A 312 18.97 57.69 -8.87
CA SER A 312 17.68 57.26 -9.43
C SER A 312 17.70 57.29 -10.97
N VAL A 313 17.08 56.29 -11.60
CA VAL A 313 16.72 56.35 -13.02
C VAL A 313 15.27 55.91 -13.20
N THR A 314 14.46 56.79 -13.78
CA THR A 314 13.09 56.54 -14.22
C THR A 314 13.07 56.47 -15.76
N GLY A 315 12.41 55.46 -16.33
CA GLY A 315 12.09 55.41 -17.76
C GLY A 315 11.57 54.03 -18.22
N PRO A 316 10.47 53.96 -19.00
CA PRO A 316 9.90 52.72 -19.49
C PRO A 316 10.60 52.26 -20.78
N MET A 317 10.93 50.97 -20.87
CA MET A 317 11.34 50.34 -22.13
C MET A 317 10.27 49.33 -22.55
N CYS A 318 9.49 49.69 -23.56
CA CYS A 318 8.75 48.74 -24.37
C CYS A 318 9.74 48.06 -25.33
N GLY A 319 9.93 46.75 -25.19
CA GLY A 319 10.63 45.91 -26.16
C GLY A 319 9.63 45.26 -27.11
N VAL A 320 9.83 45.46 -28.42
CA VAL A 320 9.09 44.79 -29.49
C VAL A 320 9.74 43.42 -29.74
N GLY A 321 8.99 42.34 -29.56
CA GLY A 321 9.35 40.99 -29.98
C GLY A 321 8.31 40.46 -30.96
N GLY A 322 8.75 40.13 -32.18
CA GLY A 322 7.89 39.73 -33.29
C GLY A 322 7.46 38.25 -33.26
N ASN A 323 6.42 38.01 -34.05
CA ASN A 323 5.93 36.74 -34.60
C ASN A 323 5.11 35.82 -33.69
N GLY A 324 3.81 36.13 -33.58
CA GLY A 324 2.81 35.13 -33.97
C GLY A 324 2.07 34.33 -32.90
N MET A 325 2.00 34.79 -31.64
CA MET A 325 1.07 34.20 -30.67
C MET A 325 0.02 35.22 -30.22
N SER A 326 -1.25 34.86 -30.43
CA SER A 326 -2.43 35.59 -29.97
C SER A 326 -2.53 35.47 -28.46
N HIS A 327 -2.30 36.57 -27.73
CA HIS A 327 -2.63 36.63 -26.31
C HIS A 327 -4.15 36.80 -26.14
N HIS A 328 -4.77 35.84 -25.48
CA HIS A 328 -6.08 35.99 -24.87
C HIS A 328 -5.88 36.79 -23.57
N CYS A 329 -6.23 38.08 -23.59
CA CYS A 329 -6.36 38.86 -22.36
C CYS A 329 -7.75 38.58 -21.78
N ILE A 330 -7.84 37.78 -20.72
CA ILE A 330 -9.05 37.75 -19.89
C ILE A 330 -8.99 38.95 -18.95
N ASN A 331 -9.89 39.90 -19.18
CA ASN A 331 -10.25 40.94 -18.22
C ASN A 331 -11.02 40.27 -17.07
N VAL A 332 -10.50 40.31 -15.85
CA VAL A 332 -11.32 40.06 -14.66
C VAL A 332 -11.73 41.42 -14.11
N LEU A 333 -12.85 41.93 -14.61
CA LEU A 333 -13.69 42.88 -13.90
C LEU A 333 -14.92 42.09 -13.46
N GLY A 334 -15.03 41.80 -12.17
CA GLY A 334 -16.20 41.14 -11.58
C GLY A 334 -16.20 41.37 -10.08
N HIS A 335 -17.17 42.13 -9.61
CA HIS A 335 -17.34 42.57 -8.25
C HIS A 335 -18.78 42.24 -7.86
N ASP A 336 -18.95 41.16 -7.11
CA ASP A 336 -20.18 40.67 -6.47
C ASP A 336 -19.79 39.33 -5.79
N GLY A 337 -20.17 38.94 -4.58
CA GLY A 337 -21.13 39.41 -3.60
C GLY A 337 -21.55 38.17 -2.80
N TYR A 338 -21.17 38.08 -1.52
CA TYR A 338 -21.62 37.15 -0.47
C TYR A 338 -22.03 35.70 -0.85
N ASN A 339 -21.29 34.69 -0.35
CA ASN A 339 -21.82 33.69 0.59
C ASN A 339 -20.76 32.70 1.13
N TYR A 340 -20.79 32.57 2.46
CA TYR A 340 -20.61 31.42 3.35
C TYR A 340 -20.00 30.09 2.87
N LEU A 341 -19.19 29.59 3.81
CA LEU A 341 -18.71 28.23 4.07
C LEU A 341 -17.47 27.81 3.29
N GLY A 342 -16.61 27.10 3.99
CA GLY A 342 -16.08 25.93 3.35
C GLY A 342 -14.62 25.72 3.56
N ASP A 343 -13.85 26.04 2.54
CA ASP A 343 -12.90 25.05 2.06
C ASP A 343 -11.58 25.73 1.70
N SER A 344 -10.50 25.13 2.17
CA SER A 344 -9.13 25.48 1.81
C SER A 344 -8.87 25.07 0.36
N ASP A 345 -9.04 26.00 -0.57
CA ASP A 345 -8.68 25.78 -1.97
C ASP A 345 -7.15 25.69 -2.10
N TYR A 346 -6.63 24.46 -2.21
CA TYR A 346 -5.30 24.21 -2.75
C TYR A 346 -5.38 24.36 -4.27
N ILE A 347 -4.73 25.39 -4.80
CA ILE A 347 -4.43 25.49 -6.23
C ILE A 347 -3.17 24.66 -6.47
N SER A 348 -3.31 23.42 -6.95
CA SER A 348 -2.18 22.67 -7.51
C SER A 348 -2.10 22.91 -9.02
N PHE A 349 -0.88 23.19 -9.49
CA PHE A 349 -0.57 23.19 -10.93
C PHE A 349 0.23 21.91 -11.23
N PRO A 350 -0.31 20.97 -12.02
CA PRO A 350 0.49 19.84 -12.48
C PRO A 350 1.38 20.28 -13.65
N GLY A 351 2.70 20.07 -13.53
CA GLY A 351 3.62 20.01 -14.67
C GLY A 351 4.34 21.29 -15.08
N VAL A 352 4.59 22.25 -14.19
CA VAL A 352 5.52 23.36 -14.46
C VAL A 352 6.68 23.29 -13.46
N PRO A 353 7.91 22.88 -13.88
CA PRO A 353 9.08 23.03 -13.02
C PRO A 353 9.28 24.52 -12.76
N CYS A 354 9.56 24.87 -11.50
CA CYS A 354 9.74 26.23 -11.01
C CYS A 354 10.62 27.08 -11.95
N ASP A 355 10.00 27.79 -12.88
CA ASP A 355 10.70 28.79 -13.68
C ASP A 355 10.75 30.06 -12.85
N SER A 356 11.97 30.42 -12.45
CA SER A 356 12.29 31.47 -11.49
C SER A 356 11.60 32.81 -11.79
N LEU A 357 10.57 33.13 -11.00
CA LEU A 357 10.23 34.51 -10.68
C LEU A 357 10.23 34.61 -9.15
N TYR A 358 11.30 35.20 -8.61
CA TYR A 358 11.45 35.49 -7.19
C TYR A 358 10.28 36.35 -6.71
N TYR A 359 9.35 35.76 -5.95
CA TYR A 359 8.37 36.50 -5.18
C TYR A 359 8.73 36.35 -3.72
N ASP A 360 9.15 37.45 -3.09
CA ASP A 360 9.22 37.48 -1.64
C ASP A 360 7.80 37.73 -1.11
N CYS A 361 7.30 36.81 -0.29
CA CYS A 361 5.99 36.91 0.36
C CYS A 361 6.19 37.40 1.80
N TRP A 362 5.38 38.36 2.23
CA TRP A 362 5.45 38.96 3.57
C TRP A 362 4.07 38.91 4.24
N GLU A 363 4.07 38.67 5.55
CA GLU A 363 2.88 38.66 6.40
C GLU A 363 2.84 39.90 7.30
N TYR A 364 1.69 40.56 7.39
CA TYR A 364 1.51 41.74 8.22
C TYR A 364 1.25 41.34 9.68
N GLN A 365 1.96 41.93 10.63
CA GLN A 365 2.02 41.43 12.02
C GLN A 365 0.70 41.42 12.83
N ASN A 366 -0.46 41.79 12.26
CA ASN A 366 -1.74 41.72 12.96
C ASN A 366 -2.98 41.41 12.09
N GLU A 367 -2.82 41.12 10.80
CA GLU A 367 -3.92 40.73 9.91
C GLU A 367 -3.37 39.65 8.96
N HIS A 368 -4.06 38.52 8.81
CA HIS A 368 -3.63 37.37 8.00
C HIS A 368 -3.72 37.66 6.48
N GLU A 369 -3.14 38.78 6.04
CA GLU A 369 -2.98 39.14 4.63
C GLU A 369 -1.55 38.85 4.20
N ILE A 370 -1.41 37.92 3.25
CA ILE A 370 -0.14 37.59 2.59
C ILE A 370 -0.10 38.34 1.26
N SER A 371 0.95 39.13 1.05
CA SER A 371 1.20 39.83 -0.21
C SER A 371 2.60 39.52 -0.71
N CYS A 372 2.76 39.26 -2.02
CA CYS A 372 4.05 38.94 -2.62
C CYS A 372 4.41 39.97 -3.71
N SER A 373 5.67 40.45 -3.72
CA SER A 373 6.14 41.46 -4.69
C SER A 373 7.60 41.27 -5.12
N LEU A 374 7.97 41.87 -6.25
CA LEU A 374 9.25 41.65 -6.96
C LEU A 374 10.41 42.62 -6.56
N ASN A 375 10.49 43.15 -5.33
CA ASN A 375 11.55 44.12 -4.98
C ASN A 375 12.07 44.01 -3.52
N PRO A 376 13.39 44.13 -3.24
CA PRO A 376 14.02 43.58 -2.04
C PRO A 376 14.16 44.56 -0.86
N ALA A 377 13.22 45.49 -0.66
CA ALA A 377 13.30 46.42 0.47
C ALA A 377 12.04 46.36 1.35
N CYS A 378 12.18 45.80 2.55
CA CYS A 378 11.10 45.74 3.54
C CYS A 378 10.62 47.15 3.92
N PRO A 379 9.31 47.46 3.79
CA PRO A 379 8.72 48.62 4.47
C PRO A 379 8.78 48.43 5.99
N SER A 380 8.85 49.53 6.74
CA SER A 380 8.83 49.48 8.21
C SER A 380 7.54 48.82 8.72
N GLY A 381 7.65 47.70 9.44
CA GLY A 381 6.52 46.96 10.02
C GLY A 381 6.38 45.51 9.55
N TYR A 382 7.20 45.06 8.58
CA TYR A 382 7.23 43.69 8.09
C TYR A 382 8.43 42.93 8.66
N VAL A 383 8.25 41.65 8.96
CA VAL A 383 9.33 40.73 9.36
C VAL A 383 9.60 39.80 8.18
N GLN A 384 10.86 39.67 7.78
CA GLN A 384 11.27 38.69 6.79
C GLN A 384 11.14 37.30 7.40
N LEU A 385 10.18 36.52 6.92
CA LEU A 385 10.11 35.10 7.21
C LEU A 385 11.27 34.42 6.46
N SER A 386 11.88 33.41 7.09
CA SER A 386 13.13 32.80 6.65
C SER A 386 13.16 32.52 5.15
N LYS A 387 14.26 32.90 4.51
CA LYS A 387 14.60 32.46 3.16
C LYS A 387 14.89 30.97 3.24
N GLU A 388 13.87 30.13 3.06
CA GLU A 388 14.08 28.73 2.76
C GLU A 388 14.69 28.66 1.35
N ASP A 389 15.91 28.17 1.27
CA ASP A 389 16.49 27.81 -0.01
C ASP A 389 15.59 26.72 -0.59
N CYS A 390 14.89 27.02 -1.69
CA CYS A 390 14.17 26.00 -2.46
C CYS A 390 15.21 24.97 -2.91
N VAL A 391 15.33 23.88 -2.15
CA VAL A 391 16.04 22.69 -2.60
C VAL A 391 15.23 22.21 -3.79
N VAL A 392 15.79 22.35 -4.99
CA VAL A 392 15.18 21.79 -6.20
C VAL A 392 15.15 20.29 -5.94
N GLY A 393 13.94 19.75 -5.73
CA GLY A 393 13.77 18.33 -5.51
C GLY A 393 14.34 17.53 -6.68
N PRO A 394 14.68 16.25 -6.45
CA PRO A 394 15.08 15.33 -7.52
C PRO A 394 14.10 15.40 -8.69
N VAL A 395 14.65 15.60 -9.88
CA VAL A 395 13.87 15.57 -11.12
C VAL A 395 14.23 14.28 -11.84
N LEU A 396 13.34 13.30 -11.73
CA LEU A 396 13.41 12.08 -12.52
C LEU A 396 12.84 12.34 -13.91
N GLU A 397 13.55 11.87 -14.93
CA GLU A 397 13.13 11.87 -16.33
C GLU A 397 13.14 10.43 -16.86
N ALA A 398 12.06 10.01 -17.51
CA ALA A 398 11.97 8.70 -18.16
C ALA A 398 11.80 8.89 -19.66
N SER A 399 12.56 8.12 -20.44
CA SER A 399 12.49 8.12 -21.89
C SER A 399 12.59 6.70 -22.45
N TYR A 400 11.98 6.47 -23.60
CA TYR A 400 12.08 5.19 -24.30
C TYR A 400 12.60 5.38 -25.73
N SER A 401 13.21 4.33 -26.27
CA SER A 401 13.71 4.30 -27.65
C SER A 401 13.55 2.91 -28.26
N ASN A 402 13.92 2.75 -29.54
CA ASN A 402 13.90 1.46 -30.26
C ASN A 402 12.56 0.69 -30.23
N LEU A 403 11.44 1.42 -30.19
CA LEU A 403 10.10 0.84 -30.23
C LEU A 403 9.88 0.06 -31.55
N HIS A 404 9.64 -1.24 -31.45
CA HIS A 404 9.33 -2.09 -32.60
C HIS A 404 8.38 -3.23 -32.25
N TYR A 405 7.59 -3.68 -33.23
CA TYR A 405 6.61 -4.76 -33.06
C TYR A 405 7.12 -6.08 -33.65
N GLU A 406 7.07 -7.15 -32.85
CA GLU A 406 7.37 -8.50 -33.29
C GLU A 406 6.08 -9.30 -33.54
N SER A 407 5.75 -9.52 -34.83
CA SER A 407 4.48 -10.15 -35.23
C SER A 407 4.33 -11.61 -34.80
N SER A 408 5.42 -12.34 -34.57
CA SER A 408 5.37 -13.76 -34.17
C SER A 408 4.93 -13.96 -32.72
N SER A 409 5.17 -12.97 -31.86
CA SER A 409 4.88 -13.03 -30.42
C SER A 409 3.79 -12.05 -29.98
N SER A 410 3.36 -11.15 -30.88
CA SER A 410 2.46 -10.03 -30.57
C SER A 410 2.99 -9.15 -29.43
N ARG A 411 4.30 -8.90 -29.45
CA ARG A 411 5.00 -8.09 -28.44
C ARG A 411 5.58 -6.83 -29.07
N TRP A 412 5.49 -5.74 -28.33
CA TRP A 412 6.24 -4.53 -28.59
C TRP A 412 7.51 -4.56 -27.76
N TYR A 413 8.63 -4.24 -28.38
CA TYR A 413 9.94 -4.16 -27.76
C TYR A 413 10.41 -2.70 -27.76
N TYR A 414 11.09 -2.27 -26.70
CA TYR A 414 11.63 -0.92 -26.55
C TYR A 414 12.80 -0.93 -25.55
N ASP A 415 13.61 0.12 -25.57
CA ASP A 415 14.64 0.36 -24.57
C ASP A 415 14.16 1.50 -23.66
N LEU A 416 14.37 1.38 -22.35
CA LEU A 416 13.95 2.35 -21.34
C LEU A 416 15.17 2.95 -20.65
N VAL A 417 15.19 4.27 -20.50
CA VAL A 417 16.18 5.01 -19.72
C VAL A 417 15.47 5.87 -18.68
N ILE A 418 15.87 5.76 -17.43
CA ILE A 418 15.45 6.63 -16.33
C ILE A 418 16.68 7.38 -15.84
N SER A 419 16.62 8.71 -15.81
CA SER A 419 17.71 9.58 -15.39
C SER A 419 17.28 10.50 -14.25
N GLU A 420 18.21 10.81 -13.37
CA GLU A 420 18.06 11.78 -12.29
C GLU A 420 18.82 13.07 -12.66
N SER A 421 18.22 14.24 -12.46
CA SER A 421 18.82 15.53 -12.85
C SER A 421 18.77 16.61 -11.77
N GLY A 422 18.18 16.33 -10.62
CA GLY A 422 18.18 17.21 -9.44
C GLY A 422 19.45 17.10 -8.59
N GLY A 423 20.32 16.13 -8.85
CA GLY A 423 21.61 15.98 -8.16
C GLY A 423 21.51 15.29 -6.80
N VAL A 424 20.42 14.57 -6.55
CA VAL A 424 20.21 13.74 -5.37
C VAL A 424 20.02 12.31 -5.85
N GLY A 425 20.71 11.32 -5.25
CA GLY A 425 20.48 9.92 -5.63
C GLY A 425 19.02 9.50 -5.39
N VAL A 426 18.53 8.54 -6.17
CA VAL A 426 17.17 7.98 -6.04
C VAL A 426 17.23 6.46 -5.97
N THR A 427 16.47 5.87 -5.05
CA THR A 427 16.23 4.43 -4.97
C THR A 427 14.83 4.12 -5.50
N LEU A 428 14.73 3.35 -6.58
CA LEU A 428 13.45 2.91 -7.16
C LEU A 428 12.83 1.82 -6.27
N SER A 429 11.52 1.87 -6.04
CA SER A 429 10.80 0.91 -5.19
C SER A 429 9.82 0.03 -5.97
N HIS A 430 8.93 0.63 -6.74
CA HIS A 430 7.91 -0.09 -7.49
C HIS A 430 7.52 0.65 -8.78
N ARG A 431 6.70 -0.02 -9.60
CA ARG A 431 6.18 0.54 -10.84
C ARG A 431 4.69 0.24 -10.99
N GLN A 432 4.00 1.10 -11.70
CA GLN A 432 2.62 0.90 -12.11
C GLN A 432 2.52 1.03 -13.64
N ARG A 433 1.83 0.10 -14.29
CA ARG A 433 1.57 0.16 -15.73
C ARG A 433 0.08 0.20 -15.99
N CYS A 434 -0.38 1.25 -16.66
CA CYS A 434 -1.79 1.45 -16.99
C CYS A 434 -2.02 1.35 -18.50
N TRP A 435 -3.16 0.78 -18.88
CA TRP A 435 -3.61 0.65 -20.27
C TRP A 435 -4.84 1.51 -20.48
N LEU A 436 -4.82 2.47 -21.41
CA LEU A 436 -5.93 3.44 -21.53
C LEU A 436 -7.24 2.89 -22.11
N TYR A 437 -7.27 1.66 -22.61
CA TYR A 437 -8.48 1.05 -23.21
C TYR A 437 -9.08 -0.09 -22.37
N VAL A 438 -8.38 -0.51 -21.32
CA VAL A 438 -8.84 -1.52 -20.38
C VAL A 438 -8.76 -0.81 -19.05
N ASP A 439 -9.90 -0.45 -18.45
CA ASP A 439 -9.95 0.31 -17.18
C ASP A 439 -9.26 -0.49 -16.06
N GLY A 440 -7.92 -0.43 -16.03
CA GLY A 440 -7.08 -1.30 -15.22
C GLY A 440 -5.62 -0.88 -15.29
N CYS A 441 -5.04 -0.66 -14.11
CA CYS A 441 -3.62 -0.49 -13.92
C CYS A 441 -3.05 -1.76 -13.30
N GLU A 442 -2.04 -2.32 -13.94
CA GLU A 442 -1.22 -3.40 -13.39
C GLU A 442 -0.21 -2.76 -12.43
N SER A 443 -0.52 -2.80 -11.14
CA SER A 443 0.45 -2.55 -10.08
C SER A 443 1.27 -3.82 -9.90
N ILE A 444 2.58 -3.77 -10.15
CA ILE A 444 3.45 -4.93 -9.90
C ILE A 444 4.56 -4.48 -8.98
N VAL A 445 4.69 -5.12 -7.82
CA VAL A 445 5.91 -5.03 -7.00
C VAL A 445 7.05 -5.53 -7.87
N TYR A 446 7.87 -4.59 -8.31
CA TYR A 446 8.84 -4.83 -9.37
C TYR A 446 10.22 -4.70 -8.77
N ASP A 447 10.99 -5.80 -8.80
CA ASP A 447 12.40 -5.80 -8.42
C ASP A 447 13.23 -5.01 -9.44
N PRO A 448 13.65 -3.77 -9.13
CA PRO A 448 14.44 -2.95 -10.04
C PRO A 448 15.85 -3.53 -10.24
N VAL A 449 16.39 -4.20 -9.20
CA VAL A 449 17.71 -4.82 -9.21
C VAL A 449 17.76 -5.95 -10.24
N ALA A 450 16.73 -6.79 -10.32
CA ALA A 450 16.65 -7.86 -11.31
C ALA A 450 16.68 -7.35 -12.77
N LYS A 451 16.35 -6.07 -13.01
CA LYS A 451 16.06 -5.54 -14.35
C LYS A 451 17.06 -4.52 -14.83
N PHE A 452 17.44 -3.58 -13.97
CA PHE A 452 18.48 -2.60 -14.25
C PHE A 452 19.86 -3.05 -13.71
N GLY A 453 19.92 -4.13 -12.93
CA GLY A 453 21.11 -4.52 -12.18
C GLY A 453 21.34 -3.70 -10.91
N THR A 454 20.49 -2.70 -10.66
CA THR A 454 20.50 -1.83 -9.48
C THR A 454 19.13 -1.17 -9.33
N ASP A 455 18.77 -0.86 -8.09
CA ASP A 455 17.66 -0.01 -7.69
C ASP A 455 18.08 1.45 -7.48
N GLN A 456 19.38 1.74 -7.46
CA GLN A 456 19.92 3.07 -7.22
C GLN A 456 20.30 3.80 -8.51
N ILE A 457 19.72 4.98 -8.69
CA ILE A 457 20.16 5.99 -9.65
C ILE A 457 20.99 7.00 -8.88
N THR A 458 22.31 7.02 -9.10
CA THR A 458 23.19 8.02 -8.47
C THR A 458 22.78 9.43 -8.88
N ALA A 459 23.10 10.45 -8.07
CA ALA A 459 22.93 11.85 -8.44
C ALA A 459 23.48 12.16 -9.86
N ASN A 460 22.67 12.76 -10.73
CA ASN A 460 22.96 13.00 -12.16
C ASN A 460 23.24 11.73 -12.99
N GLY A 461 22.83 10.56 -12.47
CA GLY A 461 23.02 9.26 -13.07
C GLY A 461 21.83 8.84 -13.92
N GLN A 462 21.95 7.66 -14.53
CA GLN A 462 20.87 7.01 -15.25
C GLN A 462 20.97 5.50 -15.14
N VAL A 463 19.82 4.84 -15.22
CA VAL A 463 19.70 3.39 -15.40
C VAL A 463 19.00 3.13 -16.73
N SER A 464 19.44 2.09 -17.43
CA SER A 464 18.86 1.71 -18.72
C SER A 464 18.62 0.21 -18.79
N VAL A 465 17.56 -0.18 -19.47
CA VAL A 465 17.23 -1.58 -19.75
C VAL A 465 16.83 -1.71 -21.21
N ASP A 466 17.50 -2.62 -21.90
CA ASP A 466 17.28 -2.91 -23.30
C ASP A 466 16.25 -4.05 -23.47
N ASP A 467 15.63 -4.13 -24.64
CA ASP A 467 14.71 -5.21 -25.04
C ASP A 467 13.55 -5.42 -24.05
N ARG A 468 13.08 -4.35 -23.40
CA ARG A 468 11.82 -4.36 -22.64
C ARG A 468 10.69 -4.71 -23.59
N TRP A 469 9.74 -5.51 -23.12
CA TRP A 469 8.57 -5.81 -23.93
C TRP A 469 7.27 -5.73 -23.16
N PHE A 470 6.20 -5.50 -23.91
CA PHE A 470 4.83 -5.70 -23.44
C PHE A 470 4.02 -6.44 -24.52
N TRP A 471 3.13 -7.31 -24.06
CA TRP A 471 2.23 -8.05 -24.94
C TRP A 471 0.91 -7.29 -25.09
N THR A 472 0.31 -7.41 -26.26
CA THR A 472 -1.05 -6.92 -26.46
C THR A 472 -1.79 -7.73 -27.53
N SER A 473 -2.99 -8.23 -27.18
CA SER A 473 -3.90 -8.92 -28.11
C SER A 473 -4.63 -8.00 -29.08
N ARG A 474 -4.77 -6.70 -28.76
CA ARG A 474 -5.53 -5.72 -29.53
C ARG A 474 -4.77 -4.41 -29.49
N HIS A 475 -4.49 -3.79 -30.64
CA HIS A 475 -3.76 -2.51 -30.76
C HIS A 475 -4.11 -1.54 -29.61
N PRO A 476 -3.30 -1.49 -28.53
CA PRO A 476 -3.56 -0.59 -27.42
C PRO A 476 -2.97 0.73 -27.85
N GLN A 477 -3.81 1.74 -28.06
CA GLN A 477 -3.33 3.00 -28.59
C GLN A 477 -2.31 3.64 -27.65
N GLN A 478 -2.41 3.40 -26.33
CA GLN A 478 -1.50 4.01 -25.38
C GLN A 478 -1.28 3.16 -24.11
N MET A 479 -0.01 3.00 -23.72
CA MET A 479 0.43 2.45 -22.44
C MET A 479 1.11 3.56 -21.64
N ILE A 480 0.78 3.68 -20.36
CA ILE A 480 1.43 4.60 -19.42
C ILE A 480 2.15 3.75 -18.38
N GLU A 481 3.42 4.05 -18.11
CA GLU A 481 4.17 3.42 -17.03
C GLU A 481 4.78 4.47 -16.11
N THR A 482 4.49 4.32 -14.82
CA THR A 482 4.95 5.18 -13.73
C THR A 482 5.92 4.39 -12.87
N TRP A 483 7.05 5.01 -12.55
CA TRP A 483 8.04 4.50 -11.61
C TRP A 483 8.02 5.35 -10.36
N TYR A 484 8.12 4.69 -9.22
CA TYR A 484 8.13 5.30 -7.90
C TYR A 484 9.45 4.98 -7.20
N GLY A 485 9.86 5.88 -6.32
CA GLY A 485 11.07 5.72 -5.53
C GLY A 485 11.17 6.74 -4.39
N GLU A 486 12.32 6.75 -3.76
CA GLU A 486 12.67 7.65 -2.67
C GLU A 486 14.06 8.24 -2.93
N ASP A 487 14.24 9.53 -2.71
CA ASP A 487 15.55 10.18 -2.83
C ASP A 487 16.42 9.96 -1.58
N GLU A 488 17.71 10.31 -1.64
CA GLU A 488 18.62 10.19 -0.49
C GLU A 488 18.20 11.02 0.75
N ASN A 489 17.24 11.94 0.62
CA ASN A 489 16.70 12.74 1.73
C ASN A 489 15.39 12.17 2.29
N GLY A 490 14.90 11.07 1.74
CA GLY A 490 13.65 10.43 2.14
C GLY A 490 12.39 10.99 1.47
N ASN A 491 12.52 11.77 0.40
CA ASN A 491 11.37 12.29 -0.33
C ASN A 491 10.90 11.28 -1.37
N ALA A 492 9.59 11.05 -1.43
CA ALA A 492 8.98 10.26 -2.49
C ALA A 492 9.13 10.96 -3.85
N VAL A 493 9.51 10.18 -4.86
CA VAL A 493 9.67 10.63 -6.24
C VAL A 493 8.91 9.72 -7.19
N GLU A 494 8.38 10.30 -8.27
CA GLU A 494 7.74 9.53 -9.33
C GLU A 494 8.11 10.06 -10.72
N VAL A 495 8.09 9.17 -11.71
CA VAL A 495 8.27 9.53 -13.11
C VAL A 495 7.42 8.66 -14.02
N SER A 496 6.71 9.30 -14.93
CA SER A 496 5.81 8.64 -15.87
C SER A 496 6.27 8.84 -17.31
N TYR A 497 6.09 7.83 -18.16
CA TYR A 497 6.19 7.96 -19.60
C TYR A 497 5.04 7.22 -20.29
N SER A 498 4.71 7.62 -21.53
CA SER A 498 3.67 6.95 -22.31
C SER A 498 4.18 6.49 -23.66
N ILE A 499 3.83 5.26 -24.03
CA ILE A 499 4.10 4.67 -25.34
C ILE A 499 2.80 4.64 -26.11
N ASP A 500 2.80 5.31 -27.26
CA ASP A 500 1.74 5.25 -28.26
C ASP A 500 2.12 4.21 -29.32
N THR A 501 1.21 3.29 -29.66
CA THR A 501 1.47 2.21 -30.64
C THR A 501 0.71 2.36 -31.97
N ASP A 502 0.06 3.51 -32.20
CA ASP A 502 -0.68 3.81 -33.43
C ASP A 502 0.18 3.94 -34.71
#